data_AF-A0A257P1L0-F1
#
_entry.id   AF-A0A257P1L0-F1
#
_cell.length_a   1.000
_cell.length_b   1.000
_cell.length_c   1.000
_cell.angle_alpha   90.00
_cell.angle_beta   90.00
_cell.angle_gamma   90.00
#
_symmetry.space_group_name_H-M   'P 1'
#
loop_
_entity.id
_entity.type
_entity.pdbx_description
1 polymer ?
#
loop_
_entity_poly.entity_id
_entity_poly.type
_entity_poly.pdbx_seq_one_letter_code
_entity_poly.pdbx_strand_id
1 'polypeptide(L)'
;MTAAPPFDIAELRIGENRLSCPQCDRGPKDKALAVRREGDGRVVWRCHRCGWSGAAGRETQPAAPRSKPAKPTPHRDGLAPWAAREWAAAQPLHGAALAYLQARACRIPPEGSHLRCNPALQHPSGYTGPGLVALVTDARTGQPISLHRTWVLASGEKAPLETPRLLAAGHRKAGGVIRLFPMERGQPLGICEGIETALSLAHADLPVWAAIDAGNLAALPVLRGVPELVIGVDADPAGEAAAKECSARWLAAGRCVRLVWPDAGCGDLNDVARMYAGHE
;
A
#
# COMPACT_ATOMS: atom_id res chain seq x y z
N MET A 1 14.12 -42.05 20.52
CA MET A 1 14.73 -41.53 21.76
C MET A 1 14.68 -40.01 21.69
N THR A 2 13.65 -39.38 22.26
CA THR A 2 13.50 -37.93 22.28
C THR A 2 14.51 -37.35 23.25
N ALA A 3 15.54 -36.67 22.74
CA ALA A 3 16.51 -35.98 23.58
C ALA A 3 15.78 -34.90 24.40
N ALA A 4 15.95 -34.93 25.73
CA ALA A 4 15.46 -33.87 26.59
C ALA A 4 16.14 -32.55 26.17
N PRO A 5 15.40 -31.43 26.07
CA PRO A 5 16.02 -30.16 25.73
C PRO A 5 16.94 -29.71 26.88
N PRO A 6 18.09 -29.09 26.58
CA PRO A 6 19.09 -28.71 27.58
C PRO A 6 18.75 -27.37 28.28
N PHE A 7 17.47 -27.08 28.48
CA PHE A 7 16.93 -25.92 29.17
C PHE A 7 15.59 -26.28 29.80
N ASP A 8 15.25 -25.62 30.92
CA ASP A 8 14.02 -25.93 31.64
C ASP A 8 12.79 -25.47 30.83
N ILE A 9 11.91 -26.42 30.52
CA ILE A 9 10.66 -26.18 29.79
C ILE A 9 9.55 -25.74 30.75
N ALA A 10 9.62 -26.11 32.03
CA ALA A 10 8.54 -25.92 33.00
C ALA A 10 8.23 -24.43 33.21
N GLU A 11 9.25 -23.58 33.09
CA GLU A 11 9.13 -22.12 33.26
C GLU A 11 8.74 -21.38 31.96
N LEU A 12 8.62 -22.08 30.82
CA LEU A 12 8.30 -21.46 29.54
C LEU A 12 6.80 -21.24 29.37
N ARG A 13 6.45 -20.03 28.95
CA ARG A 13 5.08 -19.68 28.56
C ARG A 13 4.72 -20.41 27.25
N ILE A 14 3.45 -20.76 27.08
CA ILE A 14 2.95 -21.18 25.77
C ILE A 14 3.13 -19.99 24.80
N GLY A 15 3.64 -20.27 23.60
CA GLY A 15 4.07 -19.27 22.64
C GLY A 15 5.59 -19.08 22.61
N GLU A 16 6.03 -17.89 22.22
CA GLU A 16 7.45 -17.58 22.02
C GLU A 16 8.14 -17.09 23.31
N ASN A 17 9.30 -17.66 23.61
CA ASN A 17 10.17 -17.33 24.72
C ASN A 17 11.58 -17.02 24.20
N ARG A 18 12.32 -16.18 24.91
CA ARG A 18 13.70 -15.80 24.56
C ARG A 18 14.65 -16.10 25.71
N LEU A 19 15.65 -16.92 25.44
CA LEU A 19 16.61 -17.42 26.42
C LEU A 19 18.06 -17.18 25.96
N SER A 20 19.00 -17.32 26.90
CA SER A 20 20.41 -17.50 26.59
C SER A 20 20.63 -18.81 25.83
N CYS A 21 21.49 -18.80 24.81
CA CYS A 21 21.76 -20.01 24.03
C CYS A 21 22.84 -20.88 24.72
N PRO A 22 22.57 -22.15 25.07
CA PRO A 22 23.56 -23.03 25.72
C PRO A 22 24.85 -23.24 24.92
N GLN A 23 24.83 -22.99 23.61
CA GLN A 23 25.97 -23.19 22.72
C GLN A 23 26.81 -21.92 22.52
N CYS A 24 26.26 -20.73 22.74
CA CYS A 24 26.93 -19.47 22.42
C CYS A 24 26.59 -18.33 23.38
N ASP A 25 26.22 -18.68 24.62
CA ASP A 25 25.81 -17.74 25.65
C ASP A 25 26.88 -16.66 25.88
N ARG A 26 26.43 -15.43 26.09
CA ARG A 26 27.28 -14.28 26.44
C ARG A 26 26.91 -13.65 27.77
N GLY A 27 26.18 -14.39 28.62
CA GLY A 27 25.84 -14.01 29.98
C GLY A 27 24.37 -13.62 30.15
N PRO A 28 24.00 -13.07 31.32
CA PRO A 28 22.63 -13.05 31.83
C PRO A 28 21.61 -12.19 31.04
N LYS A 29 22.06 -11.42 30.05
CA LYS A 29 21.21 -10.63 29.15
C LYS A 29 21.06 -11.23 27.75
N ASP A 30 21.68 -12.37 27.45
CA ASP A 30 21.59 -12.96 26.11
C ASP A 30 20.18 -13.50 25.84
N LYS A 31 19.66 -13.17 24.64
CA LYS A 31 18.33 -13.54 24.16
C LYS A 31 18.39 -14.13 22.75
N ALA A 32 19.54 -14.69 22.39
CA ALA A 32 19.81 -15.23 21.06
C ALA A 32 18.97 -16.48 20.74
N LEU A 33 18.55 -17.25 21.75
CA LEU A 33 17.75 -18.45 21.55
C LEU A 33 16.25 -18.10 21.57
N ALA A 34 15.57 -18.29 20.44
CA ALA A 34 14.12 -18.32 20.38
C ALA A 34 13.64 -19.74 20.68
N VAL A 35 12.77 -19.89 21.68
CA VAL A 35 12.14 -21.17 22.04
C VAL A 35 10.63 -20.98 21.98
N ARG A 36 9.96 -21.73 21.11
CA ARG A 36 8.50 -21.76 21.05
C ARG A 36 7.98 -23.01 21.73
N ARG A 37 7.09 -22.84 22.71
CA ARG A 37 6.36 -23.92 23.37
C ARG A 37 4.92 -23.92 22.88
N GLU A 38 4.52 -25.02 22.28
CA GLU A 38 3.14 -25.25 21.87
C GLU A 38 2.30 -25.77 23.05
N GLY A 39 0.97 -25.62 22.97
CA GLY A 39 0.06 -26.03 24.04
C GLY A 39 0.05 -27.55 24.32
N ASP A 40 0.50 -28.35 23.36
CA ASP A 40 0.63 -29.82 23.45
C ASP A 40 1.94 -30.28 24.13
N GLY A 41 2.77 -29.34 24.58
CA GLY A 41 4.06 -29.61 25.22
C GLY A 41 5.22 -29.80 24.23
N ARG A 42 4.99 -29.66 22.92
CA ARG A 42 6.07 -29.59 21.93
C ARG A 42 6.84 -28.29 22.09
N VAL A 43 8.16 -28.38 22.04
CA VAL A 43 9.07 -27.24 22.00
C VAL A 43 9.92 -27.29 20.75
N VAL A 44 10.10 -26.13 20.12
CA VAL A 44 11.02 -25.94 18.99
C VAL A 44 11.91 -24.75 19.31
N TRP A 45 13.22 -24.87 19.08
CA TRP A 45 14.16 -23.80 19.33
C TRP A 45 15.07 -23.51 18.15
N ARG A 46 15.49 -22.24 18.04
CA ARG A 46 16.52 -21.79 17.12
C ARG A 46 17.29 -20.63 17.74
N CYS A 47 18.62 -20.75 17.72
CA CYS A 47 19.51 -19.65 18.02
C CYS A 47 19.72 -18.81 16.75
N HIS A 48 19.40 -17.52 16.84
CA HIS A 48 19.63 -16.57 15.74
C HIS A 48 21.10 -16.19 15.54
N ARG A 49 21.97 -16.61 16.48
CA ARG A 49 23.41 -16.31 16.45
C ARG A 49 24.22 -17.45 15.83
N CYS A 50 24.19 -18.63 16.44
CA CYS A 50 24.99 -19.79 16.00
C CYS A 50 24.22 -20.78 15.13
N GLY A 51 22.92 -20.56 14.91
CA GLY A 51 22.09 -21.46 14.11
C GLY A 51 21.68 -22.77 14.82
N TRP A 52 22.14 -22.99 16.05
CA TRP A 52 21.76 -24.16 16.84
C TRP A 52 20.24 -24.27 16.97
N SER A 53 19.68 -25.42 16.60
CA SER A 53 18.23 -25.62 16.57
C SER A 53 17.86 -27.07 16.86
N GLY A 54 16.62 -27.29 17.26
CA GLY A 54 16.11 -28.60 17.61
C GLY A 54 14.64 -28.55 18.04
N ALA A 55 14.10 -29.73 18.37
CA ALA A 55 12.75 -29.87 18.89
C ALA A 55 12.67 -31.02 19.90
N ALA A 56 11.76 -30.93 20.86
CA ALA A 56 11.47 -31.97 21.86
C ALA A 56 9.97 -31.97 22.21
N GLY A 57 9.43 -33.09 22.68
CA GLY A 57 8.01 -33.22 23.04
C GLY A 57 7.37 -34.52 22.52
N ARG A 58 6.18 -34.85 23.02
CA ARG A 58 5.47 -36.12 22.73
C ARG A 58 5.21 -36.23 21.22
N GLU A 59 5.55 -37.38 20.67
CA GLU A 59 5.43 -37.70 19.25
C GLU A 59 3.95 -37.90 18.89
N THR A 60 3.25 -36.81 18.59
CA THR A 60 1.96 -36.86 17.89
C THR A 60 2.22 -36.48 16.43
N GLN A 61 2.02 -37.47 15.55
CA GLN A 61 1.99 -37.47 14.07
C GLN A 61 2.73 -36.33 13.33
N PRO A 62 3.55 -36.64 12.30
CA PRO A 62 4.18 -35.60 11.51
C PRO A 62 3.11 -34.67 10.94
N ALA A 63 3.05 -33.44 11.47
CA ALA A 63 2.34 -32.35 10.85
C ALA A 63 2.80 -32.31 9.38
N ALA A 64 1.84 -32.33 8.45
CA ALA A 64 2.11 -32.22 7.03
C ALA A 64 3.18 -31.13 6.81
N PRO A 65 4.19 -31.36 5.97
CA PRO A 65 5.25 -30.39 5.75
C PRO A 65 4.57 -29.05 5.42
N ARG A 66 4.73 -28.06 6.30
CA ARG A 66 4.32 -26.69 6.02
C ARG A 66 4.91 -26.36 4.66
N SER A 67 4.04 -26.09 3.69
CA SER A 67 4.45 -25.64 2.37
C SER A 67 5.45 -24.52 2.59
N LYS A 68 6.65 -24.66 2.03
CA LYS A 68 7.56 -23.51 1.89
C LYS A 68 6.69 -22.38 1.32
N PRO A 69 6.73 -21.14 1.87
CA PRO A 69 6.00 -20.04 1.26
C PRO A 69 6.31 -20.08 -0.22
N ALA A 70 5.27 -20.21 -1.05
CA ALA A 70 5.43 -20.28 -2.49
C ALA A 70 6.32 -19.09 -2.86
N LYS A 71 7.38 -19.32 -3.64
CA LYS A 71 8.16 -18.22 -4.23
C LYS A 71 7.13 -17.26 -4.82
N PRO A 72 7.16 -15.96 -4.48
CA PRO A 72 6.15 -15.03 -4.96
C PRO A 72 6.02 -15.20 -6.47
N THR A 73 4.83 -15.59 -6.91
CA THR A 73 4.54 -15.71 -8.33
C THR A 73 4.90 -14.37 -8.96
N PRO A 74 5.71 -14.34 -10.04
CA PRO A 74 6.10 -13.07 -10.64
C PRO A 74 4.83 -12.28 -10.95
N HIS A 75 4.80 -11.03 -10.48
CA HIS A 75 3.72 -10.13 -10.81
C HIS A 75 3.66 -10.01 -12.34
N ARG A 76 2.45 -10.08 -12.90
CA ARG A 76 2.29 -9.95 -14.35
C ARG A 76 2.51 -8.51 -14.80
N ASP A 77 3.08 -8.37 -15.99
CA ASP A 77 2.95 -7.16 -16.80
C ASP A 77 1.63 -7.20 -17.55
N GLY A 78 0.91 -6.07 -17.58
CA GLY A 78 -0.40 -5.98 -18.20
C GLY A 78 -1.56 -6.40 -17.29
N LEU A 79 -2.78 -6.09 -17.72
CA LEU A 79 -3.99 -6.54 -17.04
C LEU A 79 -4.30 -8.01 -17.38
N ALA A 80 -4.59 -8.80 -16.35
CA ALA A 80 -5.25 -10.09 -16.53
C ALA A 80 -6.61 -9.91 -17.23
N PRO A 81 -7.10 -10.91 -17.98
CA PRO A 81 -8.41 -10.82 -18.63
C PRO A 81 -9.56 -10.46 -17.68
N TRP A 82 -9.53 -10.94 -16.44
CA TRP A 82 -10.56 -10.60 -15.44
C TRP A 82 -10.49 -9.14 -15.00
N ALA A 83 -9.29 -8.59 -14.83
CA ALA A 83 -9.09 -7.19 -14.44
C ALA A 83 -9.45 -6.26 -15.61
N ALA A 84 -9.09 -6.64 -16.83
CA ALA A 84 -9.50 -5.91 -18.04
C ALA A 84 -11.04 -5.86 -18.18
N ARG A 85 -11.74 -6.97 -17.90
CA ARG A 85 -13.21 -6.98 -17.87
C ARG A 85 -13.78 -6.09 -16.77
N GLU A 86 -13.20 -6.11 -15.58
CA GLU A 86 -13.66 -5.26 -14.48
C GLU A 86 -13.49 -3.76 -14.82
N TRP A 87 -12.36 -3.38 -15.42
CA TRP A 87 -12.16 -2.01 -15.91
C TRP A 87 -13.13 -1.62 -17.02
N ALA A 88 -13.38 -2.52 -17.97
CA ALA A 88 -14.32 -2.30 -19.05
C ALA A 88 -15.77 -2.16 -18.54
N ALA A 89 -16.12 -2.86 -17.46
CA ALA A 89 -17.42 -2.77 -16.81
C ALA A 89 -17.56 -1.56 -15.86
N ALA A 90 -16.45 -0.92 -15.48
CA ALA A 90 -16.47 0.28 -14.65
C ALA A 90 -17.05 1.46 -15.44
N GLN A 91 -17.87 2.26 -14.76
CA GLN A 91 -18.68 3.32 -15.33
C GLN A 91 -18.09 4.70 -14.99
N PRO A 92 -18.44 5.78 -15.71
CA PRO A 92 -18.14 7.15 -15.28
C PRO A 92 -18.58 7.39 -13.83
N LEU A 93 -17.93 8.32 -13.13
CA LEU A 93 -18.22 8.62 -11.73
C LEU A 93 -19.68 9.05 -11.54
N HIS A 94 -20.43 8.30 -10.74
CA HIS A 94 -21.82 8.59 -10.40
C HIS A 94 -22.21 8.04 -9.03
N GLY A 95 -23.45 8.33 -8.60
CA GLY A 95 -24.06 7.75 -7.41
C GLY A 95 -23.22 7.90 -6.15
N ALA A 96 -23.13 6.82 -5.35
CA ALA A 96 -22.41 6.82 -4.08
C ALA A 96 -20.91 7.12 -4.23
N ALA A 97 -20.28 6.76 -5.36
CA ALA A 97 -18.86 7.05 -5.58
C ALA A 97 -18.61 8.53 -5.86
N LEU A 98 -19.51 9.18 -6.62
CA LEU A 98 -19.46 10.63 -6.82
C LEU A 98 -19.75 11.38 -5.51
N ALA A 99 -20.81 10.97 -4.79
CA ALA A 99 -21.16 11.53 -3.49
C ALA A 99 -20.01 11.40 -2.47
N TYR A 100 -19.33 10.25 -2.47
CA TYR A 100 -18.13 10.05 -1.67
C TYR A 100 -17.05 11.09 -1.95
N LEU A 101 -16.70 11.31 -3.23
CA LEU A 101 -15.66 12.28 -3.59
C LEU A 101 -16.08 13.71 -3.25
N GLN A 102 -17.35 14.05 -3.44
CA GLN A 102 -17.89 15.37 -3.07
C GLN A 102 -17.86 15.59 -1.55
N ALA A 103 -18.29 14.62 -0.75
CA ALA A 103 -18.22 14.67 0.72
C ALA A 103 -16.76 14.73 1.24
N ARG A 104 -15.81 14.27 0.44
CA ARG A 104 -14.36 14.40 0.68
C ARG A 104 -13.77 15.70 0.15
N ALA A 105 -14.58 16.65 -0.34
CA ALA A 105 -14.14 17.90 -0.96
C ALA A 105 -13.13 17.72 -2.10
N CYS A 106 -13.15 16.57 -2.77
CA CYS A 106 -12.28 16.28 -3.90
C CYS A 106 -12.75 17.04 -5.14
N ARG A 107 -11.81 17.58 -5.92
CA ARG A 107 -12.12 17.99 -7.30
C ARG A 107 -12.50 16.74 -8.10
N ILE A 108 -13.65 16.79 -8.78
CA ILE A 108 -14.10 15.66 -9.60
C ILE A 108 -13.30 15.66 -10.92
N PRO A 109 -12.60 14.57 -11.27
CA PRO A 109 -11.85 14.50 -12.52
C PRO A 109 -12.79 14.46 -13.73
N PRO A 110 -12.33 14.87 -14.92
CA PRO A 110 -13.14 14.81 -16.13
C PRO A 110 -13.49 13.36 -16.51
N GLU A 111 -14.54 13.23 -17.31
CA GLU A 111 -14.87 11.96 -17.95
C GLU A 111 -13.70 11.48 -18.84
N GLY A 112 -13.49 10.17 -18.89
CA GLY A 112 -12.34 9.58 -19.60
C GLY A 112 -11.05 9.54 -18.77
N SER A 113 -11.04 10.05 -17.54
CA SER A 113 -9.93 9.85 -16.60
C SER A 113 -9.73 8.37 -16.24
N HIS A 114 -8.60 8.06 -15.60
CA HIS A 114 -8.32 6.73 -15.08
C HIS A 114 -9.04 6.42 -13.76
N LEU A 115 -10.05 7.22 -13.38
CA LEU A 115 -10.89 6.98 -12.22
C LEU A 115 -12.35 6.80 -12.65
N ARG A 116 -12.90 5.62 -12.33
CA ARG A 116 -14.27 5.21 -12.63
C ARG A 116 -14.94 4.68 -11.36
N CYS A 117 -16.19 4.29 -11.44
CA CYS A 117 -16.86 3.61 -10.35
C CYS A 117 -17.60 2.33 -10.78
N ASN A 118 -17.87 1.48 -9.80
CA ASN A 118 -18.79 0.36 -9.93
C ASN A 118 -19.72 0.37 -8.70
N PRO A 119 -21.05 0.48 -8.87
CA PRO A 119 -22.00 0.53 -7.75
C PRO A 119 -22.12 -0.80 -6.99
N ALA A 120 -21.66 -1.92 -7.57
CA ALA A 120 -21.70 -3.25 -6.98
C ALA A 120 -20.33 -3.94 -7.13
N LEU A 121 -19.28 -3.31 -6.63
CA LEU A 121 -17.91 -3.82 -6.66
C LEU A 121 -17.73 -4.95 -5.63
N GLN A 122 -17.26 -6.11 -6.07
CA GLN A 122 -17.05 -7.29 -5.22
C GLN A 122 -15.71 -7.22 -4.48
N HIS A 123 -15.75 -7.34 -3.15
CA HIS A 123 -14.58 -7.46 -2.28
C HIS A 123 -14.26 -8.94 -1.97
N PRO A 124 -12.99 -9.35 -1.83
CA PRO A 124 -12.62 -10.74 -1.50
C PRO A 124 -13.20 -11.29 -0.20
N SER A 125 -13.64 -10.44 0.73
CA SER A 125 -14.34 -10.86 1.96
C SER A 125 -15.80 -11.29 1.74
N GLY A 126 -16.32 -11.17 0.51
CA GLY A 126 -17.73 -11.39 0.18
C GLY A 126 -18.61 -10.14 0.23
N TYR A 127 -18.09 -9.01 0.70
CA TYR A 127 -18.80 -7.73 0.63
C TYR A 127 -18.99 -7.27 -0.82
N THR A 128 -20.16 -6.74 -1.14
CA THR A 128 -20.44 -6.09 -2.43
C THR A 128 -21.06 -4.72 -2.16
N GLY A 129 -20.52 -3.68 -2.78
CA GLY A 129 -21.01 -2.32 -2.58
C GLY A 129 -20.36 -1.32 -3.53
N PRO A 130 -20.71 -0.03 -3.44
CA PRO A 130 -20.15 0.97 -4.32
C PRO A 130 -18.65 1.14 -4.11
N GLY A 131 -17.92 1.32 -5.20
CA GLY A 131 -16.48 1.48 -5.15
C GLY A 131 -15.94 2.31 -6.30
N LEU A 132 -14.84 3.01 -6.00
CA LEU A 132 -13.95 3.60 -6.98
C LEU A 132 -13.08 2.50 -7.60
N VAL A 133 -13.00 2.49 -8.93
CA VAL A 133 -12.11 1.62 -9.70
C VAL A 133 -11.17 2.51 -10.48
N ALA A 134 -9.89 2.47 -10.15
CA ALA A 134 -8.85 3.27 -10.79
C ALA A 134 -7.91 2.40 -11.63
N LEU A 135 -7.69 2.82 -12.87
CA LEU A 135 -6.73 2.19 -13.76
C LEU A 135 -5.31 2.64 -13.39
N VAL A 136 -4.48 1.67 -13.01
CA VAL A 136 -3.06 1.90 -12.81
C VAL A 136 -2.34 1.63 -14.12
N THR A 137 -1.63 2.65 -14.61
CA THR A 137 -0.83 2.55 -15.82
C THR A 137 0.64 2.85 -15.53
N ASP A 138 1.54 2.22 -16.27
CA ASP A 138 2.97 2.47 -16.17
C ASP A 138 3.27 3.96 -16.41
N ALA A 139 4.06 4.57 -15.53
CA ALA A 139 4.36 6.00 -15.57
C ALA A 139 5.07 6.42 -16.86
N ARG A 140 5.91 5.55 -17.45
CA ARG A 140 6.67 5.86 -18.66
C ARG A 140 5.91 5.52 -19.93
N THR A 141 5.32 4.32 -19.99
CA THR A 141 4.75 3.79 -21.25
C THR A 141 3.25 4.06 -21.38
N GLY A 142 2.57 4.39 -20.27
CA GLY A 142 1.12 4.56 -20.24
C GLY A 142 0.34 3.25 -20.35
N GLN A 143 1.01 2.10 -20.43
CA GLN A 143 0.35 0.81 -20.56
C GLN A 143 -0.38 0.40 -19.27
N PRO A 144 -1.57 -0.21 -19.33
CA PRO A 144 -2.26 -0.79 -18.18
C PRO A 144 -1.42 -1.84 -17.45
N ILE A 145 -1.33 -1.76 -16.12
CA ILE A 145 -0.56 -2.72 -15.31
C ILE A 145 -1.34 -3.29 -14.12
N SER A 146 -2.30 -2.56 -13.56
CA SER A 146 -3.09 -3.00 -12.41
C SER A 146 -4.38 -2.19 -12.28
N LEU A 147 -5.21 -2.55 -11.30
CA LEU A 147 -6.34 -1.75 -10.84
C LEU A 147 -6.20 -1.46 -9.36
N HIS A 148 -6.62 -0.26 -8.96
CA HIS A 148 -6.76 0.14 -7.56
C HIS A 148 -8.24 0.31 -7.24
N ARG A 149 -8.74 -0.43 -6.26
CA ARG A 149 -10.15 -0.45 -5.84
C ARG A 149 -10.26 0.20 -4.48
N THR A 150 -11.26 1.07 -4.30
CA THR A 150 -11.64 1.59 -2.99
C THR A 150 -13.13 1.41 -2.80
N TRP A 151 -13.55 0.67 -1.79
CA TRP A 151 -14.97 0.56 -1.44
C TRP A 151 -15.36 1.75 -0.58
N VAL A 152 -16.48 2.38 -0.91
CA VAL A 152 -16.86 3.70 -0.37
C VAL A 152 -18.32 3.72 0.03
N LEU A 153 -18.68 4.68 0.87
CA LEU A 153 -20.04 5.03 1.24
C LEU A 153 -20.34 6.45 0.75
N ALA A 154 -21.62 6.71 0.45
CA ALA A 154 -22.05 8.05 0.02
C ALA A 154 -21.80 9.14 1.09
N SER A 155 -21.58 8.76 2.35
CA SER A 155 -21.24 9.65 3.47
C SER A 155 -19.85 10.29 3.37
N GLY A 156 -19.02 9.90 2.39
CA GLY A 156 -17.62 10.30 2.33
C GLY A 156 -16.69 9.39 3.12
N GLU A 157 -17.24 8.36 3.77
CA GLU A 157 -16.47 7.33 4.44
C GLU A 157 -16.09 6.20 3.49
N LYS A 158 -15.00 5.51 3.81
CA LYS A 158 -14.71 4.23 3.15
C LYS A 158 -15.63 3.17 3.73
N ALA A 159 -15.91 2.12 2.96
CA ALA A 159 -16.68 1.00 3.48
C ALA A 159 -15.98 0.41 4.73
N PRO A 160 -16.73 -0.04 5.76
CA PRO A 160 -16.21 -0.55 7.02
C PRO A 160 -15.66 -1.98 6.84
N LEU A 161 -14.59 -2.09 6.07
CA LEU A 161 -13.86 -3.31 5.78
C LEU A 161 -12.47 -3.23 6.42
N GLU A 162 -11.88 -4.38 6.74
CA GLU A 162 -10.50 -4.44 7.22
C GLU A 162 -9.51 -3.84 6.20
N THR A 163 -9.74 -4.13 4.90
CA THR A 163 -8.94 -3.61 3.79
C THR A 163 -9.83 -2.90 2.77
N PRO A 164 -10.23 -1.64 3.01
CA PRO A 164 -11.15 -0.92 2.14
C PRO A 164 -10.51 -0.45 0.82
N ARG A 165 -9.18 -0.64 0.68
CA ARG A 165 -8.41 -0.36 -0.53
C ARG A 165 -7.65 -1.62 -0.94
N LEU A 166 -7.77 -2.04 -2.20
CA LEU A 166 -7.06 -3.20 -2.72
C LEU A 166 -6.56 -2.99 -4.14
N LEU A 167 -5.35 -3.47 -4.40
CA LEU A 167 -4.83 -3.62 -5.75
C LEU A 167 -5.32 -4.93 -6.38
N ALA A 168 -5.32 -5.00 -7.71
CA ALA A 168 -5.60 -6.23 -8.44
C ALA A 168 -4.59 -7.33 -8.06
N ALA A 169 -5.10 -8.44 -7.53
CA ALA A 169 -4.26 -9.55 -7.09
C ALA A 169 -3.36 -10.07 -8.23
N GLY A 170 -2.09 -10.34 -7.93
CA GLY A 170 -1.12 -10.87 -8.89
C GLY A 170 -0.66 -9.89 -9.98
N HIS A 171 -0.95 -8.60 -9.84
CA HIS A 171 -0.49 -7.54 -10.75
C HIS A 171 0.63 -6.72 -10.10
N ARG A 172 1.52 -6.15 -10.90
CA ARG A 172 2.56 -5.25 -10.36
C ARG A 172 1.96 -3.87 -10.05
N LYS A 173 2.50 -3.22 -9.02
CA LYS A 173 2.25 -1.79 -8.74
C LYS A 173 3.44 -0.91 -9.02
N ALA A 174 4.66 -1.47 -8.99
CA ALA A 174 5.91 -0.73 -9.13
C ALA A 174 5.94 0.07 -10.45
N GLY A 175 6.25 1.37 -10.36
CA GLY A 175 6.28 2.29 -11.50
C GLY A 175 4.89 2.68 -12.03
N GLY A 176 3.82 2.35 -11.30
CA GLY A 176 2.45 2.67 -11.65
C GLY A 176 2.00 4.04 -11.17
N VAL A 177 1.13 4.68 -11.94
CA VAL A 177 0.40 5.89 -11.54
C VAL A 177 -1.05 5.82 -12.05
N ILE A 178 -1.93 6.56 -11.40
CA ILE A 178 -3.32 6.75 -11.79
C ILE A 178 -3.44 8.15 -12.37
N ARG A 179 -3.83 8.25 -13.65
CA ARG A 179 -3.90 9.52 -14.39
C ARG A 179 -5.28 10.14 -14.22
N LEU A 180 -5.44 10.95 -13.18
CA LEU A 180 -6.74 11.52 -12.80
C LEU A 180 -7.13 12.67 -13.74
N PHE A 181 -6.17 13.42 -14.26
CA PHE A 181 -6.38 14.46 -15.26
C PHE A 181 -5.45 14.26 -16.47
N PRO A 182 -5.91 14.59 -17.68
CA PRO A 182 -5.04 14.63 -18.85
C PRO A 182 -3.98 15.72 -18.67
N MET A 183 -2.76 15.48 -19.17
CA MET A 183 -1.65 16.42 -19.08
C MET A 183 -1.06 16.60 -20.47
N GLU A 184 -0.83 17.86 -20.86
CA GLU A 184 -0.18 18.21 -22.12
C GLU A 184 1.32 18.45 -21.91
N ARG A 185 2.11 18.14 -22.95
CA ARG A 185 3.55 18.38 -22.93
C ARG A 185 3.82 19.87 -22.70
N GLY A 186 4.68 20.17 -21.72
CA GLY A 186 5.08 21.53 -21.36
C GLY A 186 4.32 22.10 -20.16
N GLN A 187 3.28 21.43 -19.68
CA GLN A 187 2.55 21.83 -18.47
C GLN A 187 3.17 21.22 -17.19
N PRO A 188 3.07 21.90 -16.04
CA PRO A 188 3.39 21.28 -14.75
C PRO A 188 2.49 20.06 -14.51
N LEU A 189 2.99 19.08 -13.75
CA LEU A 189 2.22 17.92 -13.32
C LEU A 189 2.16 17.88 -11.79
N GLY A 190 0.96 17.78 -11.23
CA GLY A 190 0.75 17.44 -9.85
C GLY A 190 0.85 15.93 -9.60
N ILE A 191 1.52 15.52 -8.53
CA ILE A 191 1.56 14.13 -8.08
C ILE A 191 1.38 14.08 -6.56
N CYS A 192 0.53 13.17 -6.09
CA CYS A 192 0.41 12.84 -4.67
C CYS A 192 0.49 11.32 -4.48
N GLU A 193 0.65 10.87 -3.25
CA GLU A 193 0.59 9.45 -2.91
C GLU A 193 -0.77 8.84 -3.25
N GLY A 194 -1.84 9.39 -2.66
CA GLY A 194 -3.21 8.88 -2.79
C GLY A 194 -4.09 9.59 -3.82
N ILE A 195 -5.19 8.92 -4.21
CA ILE A 195 -6.21 9.49 -5.10
C ILE A 195 -6.86 10.73 -4.47
N GLU A 196 -7.28 10.64 -3.20
CA GLU A 196 -7.96 11.74 -2.49
C GLU A 196 -7.06 12.99 -2.41
N THR A 197 -5.82 12.84 -1.93
CA THR A 197 -4.81 13.91 -1.86
C THR A 197 -4.53 14.53 -3.24
N ALA A 198 -4.43 13.71 -4.29
CA ALA A 198 -4.22 14.21 -5.65
C ALA A 198 -5.42 15.03 -6.13
N LEU A 199 -6.65 14.54 -5.94
CA LEU A 199 -7.86 15.26 -6.32
C LEU A 199 -8.03 16.56 -5.51
N SER A 200 -7.54 16.64 -4.28
CA SER A 200 -7.48 17.89 -3.50
C SER A 200 -6.45 18.87 -4.06
N LEU A 201 -5.26 18.39 -4.47
CA LEU A 201 -4.26 19.22 -5.16
C LEU A 201 -4.80 19.80 -6.49
N ALA A 202 -5.73 19.11 -7.15
CA ALA A 202 -6.31 19.55 -8.41
C ALA A 202 -7.12 20.85 -8.30
N HIS A 203 -7.47 21.30 -7.09
CA HIS A 203 -8.08 22.63 -6.86
C HIS A 203 -7.12 23.79 -7.21
N ALA A 204 -5.82 23.52 -7.37
CA ALA A 204 -4.85 24.49 -7.88
C ALA A 204 -4.79 24.56 -9.43
N ASP A 205 -5.82 24.07 -10.12
CA ASP A 205 -6.01 24.15 -11.58
C ASP A 205 -4.82 23.63 -12.42
N LEU A 206 -4.25 22.50 -12.00
CA LEU A 206 -3.20 21.77 -12.72
C LEU A 206 -3.58 20.29 -12.91
N PRO A 207 -3.05 19.61 -13.93
CA PRO A 207 -3.30 18.18 -14.08
C PRO A 207 -2.62 17.40 -12.96
N VAL A 208 -3.34 16.49 -12.32
CA VAL A 208 -2.84 15.70 -11.19
C VAL A 208 -2.92 14.20 -11.46
N TRP A 209 -1.90 13.46 -11.02
CA TRP A 209 -1.87 11.99 -10.99
C TRP A 209 -1.70 11.52 -9.52
N ALA A 210 -2.03 10.25 -9.26
CA ALA A 210 -1.76 9.60 -7.97
C ALA A 210 -0.74 8.46 -8.13
N ALA A 211 0.19 8.34 -7.19
CA ALA A 211 1.29 7.38 -7.23
C ALA A 211 0.95 6.03 -6.58
N ILE A 212 -0.27 5.87 -6.02
CA ILE A 212 -0.77 4.65 -5.34
C ILE A 212 -0.26 4.54 -3.89
N ASP A 213 1.05 4.70 -3.68
CA ASP A 213 1.70 4.64 -2.37
C ASP A 213 3.02 5.44 -2.34
N ALA A 214 3.55 5.66 -1.14
CA ALA A 214 4.82 6.35 -0.89
C ALA A 214 5.99 5.77 -1.70
N GLY A 215 6.06 4.44 -1.84
CA GLY A 215 7.16 3.77 -2.53
C GLY A 215 7.18 4.08 -4.03
N ASN A 216 6.01 4.09 -4.66
CA ASN A 216 5.88 4.50 -6.06
C ASN A 216 6.09 5.99 -6.26
N LEU A 217 5.66 6.84 -5.32
CA LEU A 217 5.94 8.28 -5.36
C LEU A 217 7.46 8.51 -5.31
N ALA A 218 8.14 7.87 -4.34
CA ALA A 218 9.57 7.91 -4.17
C ALA A 218 10.30 7.43 -5.42
N ALA A 219 9.78 6.41 -6.11
CA ALA A 219 10.38 5.82 -7.31
C ALA A 219 9.90 6.45 -8.63
N LEU A 220 9.08 7.52 -8.59
CA LEU A 220 8.51 8.11 -9.80
C LEU A 220 9.65 8.54 -10.75
N PRO A 221 9.66 8.04 -11.99
CA PRO A 221 10.68 8.42 -12.95
C PRO A 221 10.47 9.85 -13.45
N VAL A 222 11.55 10.49 -13.89
CA VAL A 222 11.46 11.75 -14.63
C VAL A 222 10.71 11.50 -15.94
N LEU A 223 9.62 12.24 -16.13
CA LEU A 223 8.72 12.09 -17.26
C LEU A 223 9.08 13.08 -18.37
N ARG A 224 9.15 12.58 -19.61
CA ARG A 224 9.44 13.43 -20.76
C ARG A 224 8.27 14.38 -21.01
N GLY A 225 8.57 15.67 -21.14
CA GLY A 225 7.56 16.69 -21.42
C GLY A 225 6.93 17.33 -20.19
N VAL A 226 7.35 16.95 -18.97
CA VAL A 226 6.96 17.63 -17.74
C VAL A 226 8.12 18.53 -17.29
N PRO A 227 8.02 19.87 -17.41
CA PRO A 227 9.06 20.78 -16.97
C PRO A 227 9.12 20.96 -15.45
N GLU A 228 7.97 20.83 -14.77
CA GLU A 228 7.81 21.03 -13.33
C GLU A 228 6.96 19.92 -12.72
N LEU A 229 7.40 19.37 -11.59
CA LEU A 229 6.63 18.46 -10.77
C LEU A 229 6.16 19.17 -9.49
N VAL A 230 4.85 19.20 -9.27
CA VAL A 230 4.25 19.70 -8.02
C VAL A 230 3.86 18.49 -7.17
N ILE A 231 4.51 18.31 -6.03
CA ILE A 231 4.31 17.14 -5.16
C ILE A 231 3.46 17.56 -3.96
N GLY A 232 2.26 16.98 -3.83
CA GLY A 232 1.50 17.04 -2.59
C GLY A 232 2.07 16.03 -1.59
N VAL A 233 2.50 16.52 -0.42
CA VAL A 233 3.22 15.72 0.57
C VAL A 233 2.26 15.30 1.68
N ASP A 234 2.15 13.99 1.92
CA ASP A 234 1.48 13.48 3.12
C ASP A 234 2.39 13.76 4.33
N ALA A 235 1.84 14.35 5.40
CA ALA A 235 2.54 14.80 6.60
C ALA A 235 2.85 13.65 7.57
N ASP A 236 3.52 12.62 7.04
CA ASP A 236 4.07 11.52 7.80
C ASP A 236 5.50 11.17 7.33
N PRO A 237 6.29 10.44 8.12
CA PRO A 237 7.68 10.15 7.77
C PRO A 237 7.87 9.45 6.42
N ALA A 238 6.91 8.64 5.97
CA ALA A 238 7.00 7.92 4.70
C ALA A 238 6.70 8.83 3.51
N GLY A 239 5.63 9.64 3.60
CA GLY A 239 5.25 10.65 2.61
C GLY A 239 6.35 11.69 2.43
N GLU A 240 6.92 12.19 3.53
CA GLU A 240 8.04 13.13 3.50
C GLU A 240 9.28 12.55 2.81
N ALA A 241 9.67 11.32 3.18
CA ALA A 241 10.83 10.66 2.61
C ALA A 241 10.63 10.40 1.11
N ALA A 242 9.42 10.00 0.71
CA ALA A 242 9.06 9.78 -0.68
C ALA A 242 9.12 11.06 -1.51
N ALA A 243 8.56 12.16 -1.00
CA ALA A 243 8.62 13.47 -1.65
C ALA A 243 10.08 13.95 -1.81
N LYS A 244 10.91 13.80 -0.77
CA LYS A 244 12.34 14.17 -0.80
C LYS A 244 13.11 13.37 -1.86
N GLU A 245 12.96 12.05 -1.90
CA GLU A 245 13.64 11.18 -2.86
C GLU A 245 13.17 11.46 -4.30
N CYS A 246 11.86 11.65 -4.51
CA CYS A 246 11.32 12.03 -5.80
C CYS A 246 11.86 13.39 -6.27
N SER A 247 11.88 14.38 -5.37
CA SER A 247 12.40 15.72 -5.63
C SER A 247 13.86 15.67 -6.04
N ALA A 248 14.70 14.97 -5.29
CA ALA A 248 16.12 14.83 -5.58
C ALA A 248 16.36 14.28 -6.99
N ARG A 249 15.59 13.26 -7.40
CA ARG A 249 15.69 12.68 -8.75
C ARG A 249 15.28 13.66 -9.86
N TRP A 250 14.21 14.42 -9.66
CA TRP A 250 13.73 15.37 -10.65
C TRP A 250 14.63 16.60 -10.77
N LEU A 251 15.12 17.12 -9.63
CA LEU A 251 16.11 18.20 -9.59
C LEU A 251 17.43 17.78 -10.24
N ALA A 252 17.93 16.58 -9.98
CA ALA A 252 19.14 16.04 -10.61
C ALA A 252 19.02 15.90 -12.14
N ALA A 253 17.79 15.79 -12.66
CA ALA A 253 17.50 15.80 -14.10
C ALA A 253 17.22 17.21 -14.67
N GLY A 254 17.49 18.26 -13.91
CA GLY A 254 17.29 19.65 -14.31
C GLY A 254 15.83 20.08 -14.44
N ARG A 255 14.92 19.46 -13.67
CA ARG A 255 13.49 19.83 -13.61
C ARG A 255 13.19 20.67 -12.39
N CYS A 256 12.16 21.50 -12.49
CA CYS A 256 11.64 22.24 -11.35
C CYS A 256 10.80 21.30 -10.47
N VAL A 257 10.88 21.50 -9.15
CA VAL A 257 10.04 20.78 -8.19
C VAL A 257 9.46 21.76 -7.19
N ARG A 258 8.16 21.62 -6.91
CA ARG A 258 7.45 22.38 -5.87
C ARG A 258 6.80 21.41 -4.91
N LEU A 259 7.02 21.61 -3.61
CA LEU A 259 6.36 20.84 -2.57
C LEU A 259 5.15 21.61 -2.06
N VAL A 260 4.00 20.94 -1.96
CA VAL A 260 2.78 21.48 -1.38
C VAL A 260 2.50 20.68 -0.11
N TRP A 261 2.58 21.36 1.02
CA TRP A 261 2.36 20.78 2.33
C TRP A 261 0.94 21.07 2.79
N PRO A 262 0.32 20.14 3.55
CA PRO A 262 -0.93 20.42 4.23
C PRO A 262 -0.74 21.44 5.35
N ASP A 263 -1.83 22.10 5.74
CA ASP A 263 -1.84 23.02 6.88
C ASP A 263 -1.45 22.30 8.18
N ALA A 264 -0.94 23.05 9.15
CA ALA A 264 -0.54 22.49 10.44
C ALA A 264 -1.70 21.74 11.12
N GLY A 265 -1.46 20.48 11.48
CA GLY A 265 -2.46 19.59 12.09
C GLY A 265 -3.26 18.73 11.11
N CYS A 266 -3.12 18.95 9.80
CA CYS A 266 -3.67 18.09 8.76
C CYS A 266 -2.65 17.01 8.36
N GLY A 267 -3.13 15.78 8.11
CA GLY A 267 -2.28 14.67 7.67
C GLY A 267 -1.98 14.70 6.18
N ASP A 268 -2.90 15.21 5.36
CA ASP A 268 -2.72 15.34 3.92
C ASP A 268 -3.53 16.53 3.35
N LEU A 269 -3.41 16.77 2.04
CA LEU A 269 -4.17 17.84 1.37
C LEU A 269 -5.69 17.58 1.33
N ASN A 270 -6.15 16.35 1.52
CA ASN A 270 -7.58 16.06 1.61
C ASN A 270 -8.16 16.51 2.95
N ASP A 271 -7.43 16.36 4.04
CA ASP A 271 -7.81 16.92 5.34
C ASP A 271 -7.98 18.44 5.25
N VAL A 272 -7.04 19.14 4.58
CA VAL A 272 -7.11 20.59 4.33
C VAL A 272 -8.36 20.95 3.52
N ALA A 273 -8.59 20.28 2.39
CA ALA A 273 -9.75 20.55 1.54
C ALA A 273 -11.07 20.36 2.29
N ARG A 274 -11.17 19.33 3.14
CA ARG A 274 -12.36 19.04 3.94
C ARG A 274 -12.57 20.04 5.06
N MET A 275 -11.50 20.54 5.67
CA MET A 275 -11.57 21.59 6.68
C MET A 275 -12.20 22.85 6.09
N TYR A 276 -11.72 23.34 4.95
CA TYR A 276 -12.25 24.57 4.35
C TYR A 276 -13.63 24.41 3.70
N ALA A 277 -13.96 23.22 3.17
CA ALA A 277 -15.29 22.97 2.60
C ALA A 277 -16.42 22.96 3.65
N GLY A 278 -16.11 22.78 4.93
CA GLY A 278 -17.07 22.86 6.04
C GLY A 278 -17.32 24.29 6.55
N HIS A 279 -16.65 25.29 5.98
CA HIS A 279 -16.73 26.70 6.39
C HIS A 279 -17.46 27.60 5.37
N GLU A 280 -18.08 27.02 4.34
CA GLU A 280 -18.98 27.70 3.39
C GLU A 280 -20.45 27.39 3.69
#